data_AF-A0A967KMK6-F1
#
_entry.id   AF-A0A967KMK6-F1
#
_cell.length_a   1.000
_cell.length_b   1.000
_cell.length_c   1.000
_cell.angle_alpha   90.00
_cell.angle_beta   90.00
_cell.angle_gamma   90.00
#
_symmetry.space_group_name_H-M   'P 1'
#
loop_
_entity.id
_entity.type
_entity.pdbx_description
1 polymer ?
#
loop_
_entity_poly.entity_id
_entity_poly.type
_entity_poly.pdbx_seq_one_letter_code
_entity_poly.pdbx_strand_id
1 'polypeptide(L)'
;MTSGDKFEYRTTIEDEHWRNEELQWARILSSGEPAKGMVLLYIQKACTAFHEFEPAWKKGALDKSQVDFFRKRLVKRIKHVLVTMENNSLDTVKGTSELVDILHSVETAKTIKEIAQLTEKLHAVNHVLLDSLEEK
;
A
#
# COMPACT_ATOMS: atom_id res chain seq x y z
N MET A 1 -16.38 29.67 1.75
CA MET A 1 -14.94 29.74 1.46
C MET A 1 -14.79 29.80 -0.04
N THR A 2 -14.28 30.91 -0.57
CA THR A 2 -14.05 31.10 -2.00
C THR A 2 -12.83 30.30 -2.44
N SER A 3 -12.98 29.59 -3.56
CA SER A 3 -12.08 28.59 -4.15
C SER A 3 -10.79 29.17 -4.78
N GLY A 4 -10.08 30.05 -4.08
CA GLY A 4 -9.01 30.86 -4.67
C GLY A 4 -7.57 30.41 -4.37
N ASP A 5 -7.28 29.99 -3.15
CA ASP A 5 -5.89 29.68 -2.77
C ASP A 5 -5.64 28.19 -2.91
N LYS A 6 -5.16 27.77 -4.11
CA LYS A 6 -4.47 26.50 -4.25
C LYS A 6 -3.22 26.57 -3.38
N PHE A 7 -3.29 26.03 -2.17
CA PHE A 7 -2.10 25.76 -1.37
C PHE A 7 -1.22 24.80 -2.17
N GLU A 8 -0.10 25.30 -2.68
CA GLU A 8 0.92 24.50 -3.33
C GLU A 8 1.67 23.72 -2.24
N TYR A 9 1.55 22.39 -2.27
CA TYR A 9 2.28 21.53 -1.36
C TYR A 9 3.79 21.61 -1.67
N ARG A 10 4.60 21.80 -0.64
CA ARG A 10 6.07 21.90 -0.74
C ARG A 10 6.71 20.73 0.00
N THR A 11 7.46 19.94 -0.75
CA THR A 11 8.25 18.80 -0.25
C THR A 11 9.59 19.25 0.33
N THR A 12 10.12 18.51 1.30
CA THR A 12 11.50 18.63 1.79
C THR A 12 12.41 17.51 1.26
N ILE A 13 11.90 16.63 0.41
CA ILE A 13 12.62 15.46 -0.09
C ILE A 13 13.52 15.86 -1.27
N GLU A 14 14.82 15.64 -1.12
CA GLU A 14 15.82 15.93 -2.15
C GLU A 14 15.91 14.81 -3.20
N ASP A 15 15.77 13.56 -2.78
CA ASP A 15 15.75 12.39 -3.66
C ASP A 15 14.58 12.48 -4.65
N GLU A 16 14.87 12.35 -5.95
CA GLU A 16 13.88 12.57 -7.00
C GLU A 16 12.73 11.56 -6.96
N HIS A 17 13.05 10.28 -6.73
CA HIS A 17 12.05 9.22 -6.73
C HIS A 17 11.09 9.40 -5.56
N TRP A 18 11.62 9.57 -4.34
CA TRP A 18 10.79 9.77 -3.15
C TRP A 18 10.03 11.10 -3.18
N ARG A 19 10.61 12.15 -3.75
CA ARG A 19 9.92 13.42 -3.96
C ARG A 19 8.71 13.24 -4.88
N ASN A 20 8.86 12.50 -5.97
CA ASN A 20 7.77 12.28 -6.91
C ASN A 20 6.63 11.46 -6.28
N GLU A 21 6.95 10.44 -5.46
CA GLU A 21 5.96 9.71 -4.66
C GLU A 21 5.22 10.65 -3.69
N GLU A 22 5.94 11.46 -2.91
CA GLU A 22 5.31 12.37 -1.95
C GLU A 22 4.41 13.40 -2.63
N LEU A 23 4.83 13.94 -3.78
CA LEU A 23 4.02 14.85 -4.58
C LEU A 23 2.78 14.16 -5.16
N GLN A 24 2.87 12.90 -5.60
CA GLN A 24 1.71 12.10 -6.00
C GLN A 24 0.74 11.93 -4.84
N TRP A 25 1.23 11.61 -3.65
CA TRP A 25 0.39 11.45 -2.47
C TRP A 25 -0.34 12.75 -2.11
N ALA A 26 0.36 13.88 -2.19
CA ALA A 26 -0.25 15.20 -1.98
C ALA A 26 -1.38 15.48 -2.98
N ARG A 27 -1.22 15.11 -4.26
CA ARG A 27 -2.26 15.26 -5.29
C ARG A 27 -3.45 14.35 -5.02
N ILE A 28 -3.23 13.08 -4.67
CA ILE A 28 -4.30 12.14 -4.29
C ILE A 28 -5.08 12.66 -3.08
N LEU A 29 -4.40 13.11 -2.02
CA LEU A 29 -5.03 13.64 -0.80
C LEU A 29 -5.81 14.94 -1.03
N SER A 30 -5.35 15.77 -1.97
CA SER A 30 -5.98 17.05 -2.31
C SER A 30 -7.05 16.95 -3.42
N SER A 31 -7.29 15.76 -3.98
CA SER A 31 -8.28 15.52 -5.05
C SER A 31 -9.72 15.91 -4.70
N GLY A 32 -10.04 16.05 -3.41
CA GLY A 32 -11.41 16.23 -2.94
C GLY A 32 -12.20 14.93 -2.80
N GLU A 33 -11.55 13.77 -2.99
CA GLU A 33 -12.15 12.44 -2.85
C GLU A 33 -11.58 11.68 -1.64
N PRO A 34 -12.26 11.71 -0.48
CA PRO A 34 -11.74 11.08 0.75
C PRO A 34 -11.43 9.59 0.60
N ALA A 35 -12.18 8.88 -0.25
CA ALA A 35 -11.96 7.46 -0.52
C ALA A 35 -10.56 7.19 -1.08
N LYS A 36 -10.08 8.01 -2.04
CA LYS A 36 -8.73 7.87 -2.61
C LYS A 36 -7.66 8.08 -1.56
N GLY A 37 -7.81 9.13 -0.73
CA GLY A 37 -6.89 9.38 0.38
C GLY A 37 -6.83 8.24 1.40
N MET A 38 -7.97 7.61 1.70
CA MET A 38 -8.03 6.45 2.59
C MET A 38 -7.39 5.20 1.98
N VAL A 39 -7.58 4.97 0.68
CA VAL A 39 -6.91 3.88 -0.05
C VAL A 39 -5.39 4.07 -0.01
N LEU A 40 -4.89 5.27 -0.35
CA LEU A 40 -3.48 5.64 -0.24
C LEU A 40 -2.94 5.34 1.18
N LEU A 41 -3.63 5.81 2.22
CA LEU A 41 -3.19 5.59 3.60
C LEU A 41 -3.10 4.10 3.96
N TYR A 42 -4.08 3.30 3.55
CA TYR A 42 -4.10 1.88 3.86
C TYR A 42 -3.07 1.07 3.07
N ILE A 43 -2.84 1.39 1.79
CA ILE A 43 -1.83 0.69 1.00
C ILE A 43 -0.42 1.03 1.51
N GLN A 44 -0.15 2.29 1.90
CA GLN A 44 1.12 2.66 2.53
C GLN A 44 1.33 1.92 3.86
N LYS A 45 0.29 1.84 4.71
CA LYS A 45 0.32 1.03 5.93
C LYS A 45 0.55 -0.47 5.69
N ALA A 46 0.13 -0.99 4.55
CA ALA A 46 0.42 -2.36 4.16
C ALA A 46 1.88 -2.49 3.70
N CYS A 47 2.32 -1.63 2.76
CA CYS A 47 3.67 -1.61 2.20
C CYS A 47 4.74 -1.46 3.30
N THR A 48 4.59 -0.50 4.21
CA THR A 48 5.51 -0.34 5.36
C THR A 48 5.59 -1.62 6.20
N ALA A 49 4.46 -2.29 6.46
CA ALA A 49 4.46 -3.51 7.26
C ALA A 49 5.24 -4.66 6.58
N PHE A 50 5.23 -4.74 5.26
CA PHE A 50 6.06 -5.70 4.52
C PHE A 50 7.55 -5.30 4.54
N HIS A 51 7.86 -4.02 4.33
CA HIS A 51 9.24 -3.51 4.39
C HIS A 51 9.85 -3.49 5.79
N GLU A 52 9.06 -3.55 6.86
CA GLU A 52 9.56 -3.83 8.22
C GLU A 52 9.80 -5.32 8.43
N PHE A 53 8.89 -6.15 7.92
CA PHE A 53 8.89 -7.60 8.11
C PHE A 53 10.04 -8.30 7.37
N GLU A 54 10.25 -7.99 6.09
CA GLU A 54 11.22 -8.71 5.26
C GLU A 54 12.67 -8.54 5.73
N PRO A 55 13.14 -7.33 6.09
CA PRO A 55 14.47 -7.15 6.68
C PRO A 55 14.60 -7.82 8.05
N ALA A 56 13.56 -7.79 8.88
CA ALA A 56 13.57 -8.47 10.18
C ALA A 56 13.71 -9.99 10.00
N TRP A 57 13.02 -10.57 9.01
CA TRP A 57 13.18 -11.97 8.63
C TRP A 57 14.60 -12.28 8.15
N LYS A 58 15.14 -11.49 7.20
CA LYS A 58 16.49 -11.68 6.65
C LYS A 58 17.58 -11.63 7.73
N LYS A 59 17.37 -10.81 8.76
CA LYS A 59 18.26 -10.69 9.93
C LYS A 59 18.05 -11.79 10.99
N GLY A 60 17.10 -12.70 10.79
CA GLY A 60 16.79 -13.76 11.74
C GLY A 60 16.08 -13.27 13.02
N ALA A 61 15.52 -12.06 13.00
CA ALA A 61 14.88 -11.45 14.17
C ALA A 61 13.45 -11.96 14.43
N LEU A 62 12.88 -12.75 13.50
CA LEU A 62 11.53 -13.27 13.60
C LEU A 62 11.53 -14.75 14.03
N ASP A 63 10.64 -15.08 14.96
CA ASP A 63 10.35 -16.47 15.31
C ASP A 63 9.58 -17.15 14.17
N LYS A 64 10.18 -18.20 13.60
CA LYS A 64 9.62 -19.02 12.51
C LYS A 64 8.30 -19.68 12.88
N SER A 65 8.04 -19.92 14.17
CA SER A 65 6.79 -20.51 14.65
C SER A 65 5.59 -19.57 14.50
N GLN A 66 5.82 -18.26 14.36
CA GLN A 66 4.79 -17.23 14.34
C GLN A 66 4.24 -16.91 12.94
N VAL A 67 4.37 -17.82 11.97
CA VAL A 67 3.88 -17.60 10.60
C VAL A 67 2.41 -17.18 10.56
N ASP A 68 1.57 -17.79 11.40
CA ASP A 68 0.14 -17.49 11.49
C ASP A 68 -0.14 -16.08 12.01
N PHE A 69 0.67 -15.59 12.95
CA PHE A 69 0.55 -14.25 13.49
C PHE A 69 0.84 -13.21 12.40
N PHE A 70 1.96 -13.36 11.69
CA PHE A 70 2.35 -12.44 10.61
C PHE A 70 1.36 -12.49 9.45
N ARG A 71 0.97 -13.70 9.02
CA ARG A 71 -0.05 -13.92 8.00
C ARG A 71 -1.34 -13.17 8.31
N LYS A 72 -1.93 -13.39 9.49
CA LYS A 72 -3.18 -12.71 9.91
C LYS A 72 -3.04 -11.18 9.90
N ARG A 73 -1.90 -10.68 10.37
CA ARG A 73 -1.62 -9.22 10.43
C ARG A 73 -1.54 -8.59 9.04
N LEU A 74 -0.85 -9.23 8.10
CA LEU A 74 -0.67 -8.70 6.74
C LEU A 74 -1.94 -8.86 5.90
N VAL A 75 -2.62 -10.01 6.01
CA VAL A 75 -3.95 -10.25 5.42
C VAL A 75 -4.93 -9.16 5.80
N LYS A 76 -5.01 -8.81 7.10
CA LYS A 76 -5.94 -7.78 7.57
C LYS A 76 -5.68 -6.42 6.91
N ARG A 77 -4.41 -6.05 6.72
CA ARG A 77 -4.03 -4.77 6.09
C ARG A 77 -4.43 -4.73 4.63
N ILE A 78 -4.13 -5.79 3.86
CA ILE A 78 -4.50 -5.87 2.45
C ILE A 78 -6.03 -5.89 2.29
N LYS A 79 -6.75 -6.65 3.12
CA LYS A 79 -8.22 -6.67 3.13
C LYS A 79 -8.83 -5.30 3.38
N HIS A 80 -8.25 -4.50 4.28
CA HIS A 80 -8.74 -3.13 4.50
C HIS A 80 -8.62 -2.26 3.23
N VAL A 81 -7.54 -2.40 2.45
CA VAL A 81 -7.40 -1.70 1.17
C VAL A 81 -8.52 -2.13 0.22
N LEU A 82 -8.64 -3.43 -0.05
CA LEU A 82 -9.61 -3.98 -1.00
C LEU A 82 -11.06 -3.66 -0.64
N VAL A 83 -11.44 -3.83 0.63
CA VAL A 83 -12.79 -3.49 1.12
C VAL A 83 -13.07 -2.00 0.99
N THR A 84 -12.08 -1.15 1.23
CA THR A 84 -12.23 0.30 1.03
C THR A 84 -12.42 0.61 -0.45
N MET A 85 -11.68 -0.05 -1.34
CA MET A 85 -11.83 0.16 -2.78
C MET A 85 -13.21 -0.29 -3.27
N GLU A 86 -13.66 -1.48 -2.89
CA GLU A 86 -14.96 -2.04 -3.25
C GLU A 86 -16.11 -1.14 -2.77
N ASN A 87 -16.11 -0.76 -1.48
CA ASN A 87 -17.17 0.07 -0.90
C ASN A 87 -17.26 1.48 -1.51
N ASN A 88 -16.24 1.92 -2.25
CA ASN A 88 -16.17 3.24 -2.85
C ASN A 88 -16.04 3.19 -4.39
N SER A 89 -16.37 2.06 -5.02
CA SER A 89 -16.34 1.89 -6.48
C SER A 89 -14.97 2.16 -7.13
N LEU A 90 -13.90 1.89 -6.38
CA LEU A 90 -12.50 1.97 -6.82
C LEU A 90 -11.92 0.60 -7.18
N ASP A 91 -12.71 -0.47 -7.14
CA ASP A 91 -12.34 -1.85 -7.45
C ASP A 91 -11.90 -2.09 -8.91
N THR A 92 -12.22 -1.17 -9.81
CA THR A 92 -11.78 -1.20 -11.21
C THR A 92 -10.45 -0.48 -11.46
N VAL A 93 -9.83 0.11 -10.43
CA VAL A 93 -8.49 0.72 -10.52
C VAL A 93 -7.45 -0.37 -10.82
N LYS A 94 -6.49 -0.06 -11.70
CA LYS A 94 -5.42 -1.02 -12.04
C LYS A 94 -4.62 -1.40 -10.79
N GLY A 95 -4.12 -2.63 -10.71
CA GLY A 95 -3.44 -3.14 -9.52
C GLY A 95 -4.37 -3.79 -8.49
N THR A 96 -5.69 -3.60 -8.58
CA THR A 96 -6.65 -4.25 -7.66
C THR A 96 -6.60 -5.77 -7.76
N SER A 97 -6.59 -6.32 -8.97
CA SER A 97 -6.48 -7.77 -9.22
C SER A 97 -5.19 -8.34 -8.65
N GLU A 98 -4.08 -7.66 -8.87
CA GLU A 98 -2.75 -8.08 -8.41
C GLU A 98 -2.66 -8.01 -6.88
N LEU A 99 -3.35 -7.06 -6.26
CA LEU A 99 -3.48 -6.97 -4.80
C LEU A 99 -4.32 -8.13 -4.23
N VAL A 100 -5.36 -8.59 -4.94
CA VAL A 100 -6.12 -9.81 -4.61
C VAL A 100 -5.22 -11.05 -4.70
N ASP A 101 -4.38 -11.16 -5.72
CA ASP A 101 -3.43 -12.27 -5.85
C ASP A 101 -2.39 -12.29 -4.72
N ILE A 102 -1.90 -11.11 -4.31
CA ILE A 102 -1.02 -10.99 -3.15
C ILE A 102 -1.76 -11.42 -1.89
N LEU A 103 -3.00 -10.94 -1.68
CA LEU A 103 -3.81 -11.36 -0.54
C LEU A 103 -3.89 -12.89 -0.46
N HIS A 104 -4.25 -13.54 -1.56
CA HIS A 104 -4.34 -14.99 -1.63
C HIS A 104 -2.99 -15.67 -1.33
N SER A 105 -1.89 -15.11 -1.83
CA SER A 105 -0.54 -15.62 -1.58
C SER A 105 -0.16 -15.51 -0.10
N VAL A 106 -0.52 -14.41 0.58
CA VAL A 106 -0.30 -14.26 2.03
C VAL A 106 -1.17 -15.24 2.80
N GLU A 107 -2.45 -15.39 2.44
CA GLU A 107 -3.39 -16.30 3.10
C GLU A 107 -2.96 -17.77 3.02
N THR A 108 -2.31 -18.16 1.93
CA THR A 108 -1.88 -19.55 1.70
C THR A 108 -0.43 -19.83 2.09
N ALA A 109 0.34 -18.79 2.44
CA ALA A 109 1.72 -18.93 2.87
C ALA A 109 1.83 -19.85 4.11
N LYS A 110 2.75 -20.82 4.00
CA LYS A 110 3.07 -21.80 5.04
C LYS A 110 4.36 -21.44 5.78
N THR A 111 5.17 -20.56 5.21
CA THR A 111 6.45 -20.14 5.78
C THR A 111 6.63 -18.62 5.80
N ILE A 112 7.42 -18.13 6.75
CA ILE A 112 7.81 -16.70 6.82
C ILE A 112 8.55 -16.27 5.55
N LYS A 113 9.33 -17.18 4.94
CA LYS A 113 10.06 -16.91 3.69
C LYS A 113 9.11 -16.58 2.54
N GLU A 114 8.03 -17.36 2.36
CA GLU A 114 7.03 -17.10 1.31
C GLU A 114 6.39 -15.73 1.50
N ILE A 115 6.06 -15.35 2.74
CA ILE A 115 5.53 -14.01 3.04
C ILE A 115 6.57 -12.93 2.69
N ALA A 116 7.84 -13.13 3.04
CA ALA A 116 8.88 -12.13 2.84
C ALA A 116 9.11 -11.84 1.35
N GLN A 117 9.05 -12.87 0.51
CA GLN A 117 9.20 -12.77 -0.94
C GLN A 117 8.09 -11.93 -1.62
N LEU A 118 6.98 -11.65 -0.94
CA LEU A 118 5.89 -10.84 -1.49
C LEU A 118 6.13 -9.33 -1.34
N THR A 119 7.14 -8.89 -0.59
CA THR A 119 7.40 -7.47 -0.26
C THR A 119 7.55 -6.61 -1.51
N GLU A 120 8.48 -6.98 -2.40
CA GLU A 120 8.71 -6.23 -3.64
C GLU A 120 7.51 -6.30 -4.59
N LYS A 121 6.80 -7.44 -4.62
CA LYS A 121 5.58 -7.57 -5.42
C LYS A 121 4.49 -6.60 -4.93
N LEU A 122 4.30 -6.49 -3.61
CA LEU A 122 3.37 -5.53 -3.02
C LEU A 122 3.80 -4.09 -3.28
N HIS A 123 5.10 -3.79 -3.18
CA HIS A 123 5.61 -2.46 -3.47
C HIS A 123 5.37 -2.06 -4.93
N ALA A 124 5.62 -2.96 -5.88
CA ALA A 124 5.30 -2.71 -7.29
C ALA A 124 3.79 -2.50 -7.53
N VAL A 125 2.93 -3.31 -6.90
CA VAL A 125 1.47 -3.16 -7.00
C VAL A 125 0.99 -1.86 -6.38
N ASN A 126 1.62 -1.40 -5.29
CA ASN A 126 1.34 -0.09 -4.70
C ASN A 126 1.53 1.03 -5.72
N HIS A 127 2.64 1.04 -6.46
CA HIS A 127 2.89 2.04 -7.51
C HIS A 127 1.83 2.03 -8.60
N VAL A 128 1.55 0.85 -9.18
CA VAL A 128 0.51 0.69 -10.22
C VAL A 128 -0.85 1.18 -9.72
N LEU A 129 -1.19 0.85 -8.47
CA LEU A 129 -2.45 1.26 -7.86
C LEU A 129 -2.50 2.77 -7.67
N LEU A 130 -1.46 3.41 -7.14
CA LEU A 130 -1.44 4.84 -6.89
C LEU A 130 -1.43 5.67 -8.18
N ASP A 131 -0.69 5.23 -9.20
CA ASP A 131 -0.71 5.84 -10.53
C ASP A 131 -2.14 5.81 -11.10
N SER A 132 -2.80 4.65 -11.04
CA SER A 132 -4.17 4.53 -11.55
C SER A 132 -5.22 5.23 -10.67
N LEU A 133 -4.95 5.40 -9.38
CA LEU A 133 -5.84 6.07 -8.43
C LEU A 133 -5.80 7.60 -8.60
N GLU A 134 -4.63 8.12 -8.95
CA GLU A 134 -4.41 9.53 -9.26
C GLU A 134 -5.17 9.96 -10.54
N GLU A 135 -5.24 9.09 -11.55
CA GLU A 135 -5.87 9.37 -12.85
C GLU A 135 -7.40 9.24 -12.86
N LYS A 136 -7.98 8.41 -11.99
CA LYS A 136 -9.43 8.12 -11.95
C LYS A 136 -10.25 9.34 -11.50
#